data_AF-A0A0M3I4C6-F1
#
_entry.id   AF-A0A0M3I4C6-F1
#
_cell.length_a   1.000
_cell.length_b   1.000
_cell.length_c   1.000
_cell.angle_alpha   90.00
_cell.angle_beta   90.00
_cell.angle_gamma   90.00
#
_symmetry.space_group_name_H-M   'P 1'
#
loop_
_entity.id
_entity.type
_entity.pdbx_description
1 polymer ?
#
loop_
_entity_poly.entity_id
_entity_poly.type
_entity_poly.pdbx_seq_one_letter_code
_entity_poly.pdbx_strand_id
1 'polypeptide(L)'
;MFREIRKEFLAKPDGRAIVFVRTREFACRLREAINTDDSLSDIGVMSEMVTGINASTEEGGQNVNVQREKLMQFANGDVKVLCATSVAEEGIDIQKCTLVIKYNYATNEIAHVQRRGRGRAEGSRCILLTHDSSLEKRENDNLTRERLMNIALEAIDRKPKDWFHREVESCIETMNQERQRSRALISEQQKRIADNVYDLRCRKCDTLICSSTDIVTDRNHSHYICVDREIWSRVDCIEYPEKMKQEEKRFEIAALGSHRCMRESCKWQWGRIVKVNGVVLAVIRAEAFALVSQSKERFCFHKWKKVVEGHFIPREISTYDYAVMKQAPMQPEYADAV
;
A
#
# COMPACT_ATOMS: atom_id res chain seq x y z
N MET A 1 28.41 10.04 4.45
CA MET A 1 27.16 10.82 4.29
C MET A 1 27.30 12.22 4.89
N PHE A 2 27.49 12.36 6.20
CA PHE A 2 27.60 13.64 6.92
C PHE A 2 28.63 14.60 6.31
N ARG A 3 29.80 14.08 5.92
CA ARG A 3 30.82 14.85 5.19
C ARG A 3 30.32 15.47 3.88
N GLU A 4 29.52 14.74 3.10
CA GLU A 4 28.96 15.24 1.83
C GLU A 4 27.88 16.29 2.07
N ILE A 5 27.05 16.08 3.10
CA ILE A 5 26.04 17.05 3.56
C ILE A 5 26.73 18.35 3.97
N ARG A 6 27.72 18.28 4.87
CA ARG A 6 28.49 19.44 5.34
C ARG A 6 29.16 20.18 4.18
N LYS A 7 29.82 19.45 3.28
CA LYS A 7 30.47 20.04 2.09
C LYS A 7 29.48 20.78 1.20
N GLU A 8 28.29 20.23 0.99
CA GLU A 8 27.26 20.88 0.18
C GLU A 8 26.75 22.16 0.84
N PHE A 9 26.43 22.14 2.13
CA PHE A 9 25.91 23.33 2.83
C PHE A 9 26.96 24.42 3.07
N LEU A 10 28.25 24.08 3.12
CA LEU A 10 29.32 25.08 3.08
C LEU A 10 29.43 25.77 1.72
N ALA A 11 29.19 25.04 0.63
CA ALA A 11 29.23 25.60 -0.73
C ALA A 11 27.94 26.33 -1.11
N LYS A 12 26.80 25.84 -0.64
CA LYS A 12 25.45 26.34 -0.92
C LYS A 12 24.63 26.40 0.38
N PRO A 13 24.80 27.46 1.21
CA PRO A 13 24.12 27.58 2.51
C PRO A 13 22.60 27.54 2.43
N ASP A 14 22.04 28.06 1.33
CA ASP A 14 20.60 28.07 1.03
C ASP A 14 20.12 26.81 0.30
N GLY A 15 21.02 25.85 0.07
CA GLY A 15 20.71 24.59 -0.58
C GLY A 15 19.71 23.75 0.22
N ARG A 16 19.30 22.64 -0.38
CA ARG A 16 18.42 21.65 0.24
C ARG A 16 18.91 20.26 -0.11
N ALA A 17 18.87 19.35 0.84
CA ALA A 17 19.30 17.97 0.63
C ALA A 17 18.19 16.96 0.93
N ILE A 18 18.11 15.91 0.12
CA ILE A 18 17.23 14.76 0.38
C ILE A 18 18.12 13.53 0.52
N VAL A 19 17.91 12.76 1.58
CA VAL A 19 18.53 11.46 1.80
C VAL A 19 17.48 10.37 1.71
N PHE A 20 17.54 9.58 0.64
CA PHE A 20 16.71 8.41 0.45
C PHE A 20 17.29 7.19 1.13
N VAL A 21 16.45 6.51 1.91
CA VAL A 21 16.80 5.32 2.67
C VAL A 21 15.71 4.25 2.53
N ARG A 22 16.08 2.99 2.74
CA ARG A 22 15.17 1.86 2.49
C ARG A 22 14.03 1.75 3.51
N THR A 23 14.29 2.04 4.78
CA THR A 23 13.34 1.79 5.86
C THR A 23 13.01 3.05 6.64
N ARG A 24 11.79 3.07 7.20
CA ARG A 24 11.28 4.17 8.03
C ARG A 24 12.12 4.34 9.30
N GLU A 25 12.42 3.22 9.97
CA GLU A 25 13.25 3.22 11.17
C GLU A 25 14.62 3.87 10.92
N PHE A 26 15.25 3.54 9.78
CA PHE A 26 16.53 4.14 9.44
C PHE A 26 16.41 5.64 9.15
N ALA A 27 15.33 6.09 8.49
CA ALA A 27 15.07 7.52 8.27
C ALA A 27 14.93 8.28 9.60
N CYS A 28 14.26 7.68 10.60
CA CYS A 28 14.09 8.28 11.92
C CYS A 28 15.42 8.43 12.66
N ARG A 29 16.21 7.34 12.69
CA ARG A 29 17.54 7.35 13.32
C ARG A 29 18.50 8.30 12.62
N LEU A 30 18.43 8.35 11.28
CA LEU A 30 19.28 9.25 10.51
C LEU A 30 18.97 10.71 10.79
N ARG A 31 17.68 11.08 10.87
CA ARG A 31 17.26 12.41 11.27
C ARG A 31 17.83 12.80 12.64
N GLU A 32 17.66 11.93 13.64
CA GLU A 32 18.20 12.16 14.98
C GLU A 32 19.70 12.38 14.94
N ALA A 33 20.43 11.47 14.26
CA ALA A 33 21.88 11.57 14.13
C ALA A 33 22.34 12.86 13.44
N ILE A 34 21.62 13.35 12.41
CA ILE A 34 21.93 14.63 11.76
C ILE A 34 21.68 15.80 12.72
N ASN A 35 20.60 15.78 13.49
CA ASN A 35 20.24 16.89 14.39
C ASN A 35 21.11 16.95 15.66
N THR A 36 21.76 15.85 16.03
CA THR A 36 22.70 15.78 17.16
C THR A 36 24.17 15.92 16.76
N ASP A 37 24.48 16.08 15.47
CA ASP A 37 25.86 16.24 15.00
C ASP A 37 26.27 17.72 15.10
N ASP A 38 27.22 18.00 15.99
CA ASP A 38 27.70 19.36 16.24
C ASP A 38 28.15 20.05 14.94
N SER A 39 28.87 19.32 14.08
CA SER A 39 29.44 19.89 12.84
C SER A 39 28.39 20.32 11.80
N LEU A 40 27.19 19.77 11.87
CA LEU A 40 26.04 20.15 11.04
C LEU A 40 25.15 21.17 11.75
N SER A 41 24.95 21.03 13.06
CA SER A 41 24.17 21.99 13.85
C SER A 41 24.82 23.38 13.88
N ASP A 42 26.15 23.46 13.94
CA ASP A 42 26.95 24.70 13.91
C ASP A 42 26.73 25.53 12.64
N ILE A 43 26.36 24.87 11.53
CA ILE A 43 26.05 25.52 10.24
C ILE A 43 24.54 25.63 9.98
N GLY A 44 23.72 25.44 11.01
CA GLY A 44 22.27 25.57 10.96
C GLY A 44 21.59 24.52 10.09
N VAL A 45 22.16 23.30 10.00
CA VAL A 45 21.56 22.20 9.26
C VAL A 45 20.64 21.41 10.18
N MET A 46 19.34 21.56 9.96
CA MET A 46 18.30 20.76 10.59
C MET A 46 17.71 19.75 9.61
N SER A 47 17.31 18.60 10.13
CA SER A 47 16.70 17.52 9.36
C SER A 47 15.36 17.09 9.90
N GLU A 48 14.50 16.60 8.99
CA GLU A 48 13.24 15.97 9.35
C GLU A 48 12.92 14.76 8.45
N MET A 49 12.05 13.87 8.93
CA MET A 49 11.68 12.63 8.24
C MET A 49 10.33 12.73 7.54
N VAL A 50 10.29 12.25 6.29
CA VAL A 50 9.07 12.15 5.47
C VAL A 50 8.86 10.71 4.98
N THR A 51 7.62 10.23 5.10
CA THR A 51 7.21 8.90 4.61
C THR A 51 5.99 9.00 3.70
N GLY A 52 5.75 7.96 2.90
CA GLY A 52 4.60 7.93 2.01
C GLY A 52 3.23 7.90 2.71
N ILE A 53 2.21 8.29 1.95
CA ILE A 53 0.81 8.47 2.38
C ILE A 53 0.07 7.15 2.58
N ASN A 54 0.50 6.07 1.90
CA ASN A 54 -0.28 4.84 1.75
C ASN A 54 -0.10 3.81 2.88
N ALA A 55 0.66 4.11 3.93
CA ALA A 55 0.76 3.22 5.08
C ALA A 55 -0.37 3.53 6.06
N SER A 56 -1.05 2.49 6.55
CA SER A 56 -2.01 2.64 7.65
C SER A 56 -1.31 3.28 8.86
N THR A 57 -2.06 4.05 9.68
CA THR A 57 -1.49 4.68 10.89
C THR A 57 -1.05 3.64 11.92
N GLU A 58 -1.60 2.43 11.88
CA GLU A 58 -1.15 1.26 12.65
C GLU A 58 0.26 0.79 12.25
N GLU A 59 0.67 1.01 10.99
CA GLU A 59 2.03 0.79 10.48
C GLU A 59 2.89 2.08 10.53
N GLY A 60 2.41 3.09 11.26
CA GLY A 60 3.08 4.36 11.51
C GLY A 60 2.96 5.40 10.40
N GLY A 61 2.11 5.22 9.36
CA GLY A 61 1.94 6.16 8.24
C GLY A 61 1.79 7.63 8.64
N GLN A 62 2.43 8.54 7.91
CA GLN A 62 2.27 9.99 8.17
C GLN A 62 0.96 10.48 7.55
N ASN A 63 0.20 11.27 8.31
CA ASN A 63 -0.97 12.00 7.79
C ASN A 63 -0.51 12.98 6.68
N VAL A 64 -1.28 13.07 5.59
CA VAL A 64 -1.05 13.99 4.47
C VAL A 64 -0.79 15.43 4.94
N ASN A 65 -1.52 15.90 5.96
CA ASN A 65 -1.33 17.26 6.48
C ASN A 65 0.02 17.45 7.16
N VAL A 66 0.48 16.47 7.94
CA VAL A 66 1.80 16.48 8.60
C VAL A 66 2.91 16.37 7.56
N GLN A 67 2.72 15.54 6.54
CA GLN A 67 3.65 15.45 5.43
C GLN A 67 3.79 16.79 4.70
N ARG A 68 2.66 17.44 4.42
CA ARG A 68 2.62 18.74 3.75
C ARG A 68 3.32 19.83 4.55
N GLU A 69 3.10 19.88 5.86
CA GLU A 69 3.76 20.84 6.76
C GLU A 69 5.28 20.67 6.72
N LYS A 70 5.80 19.43 6.82
CA LYS A 70 7.23 19.15 6.73
C LYS A 70 7.82 19.53 5.38
N LEU A 71 7.09 19.28 4.30
CA LEU A 71 7.50 19.70 2.96
C LEU A 71 7.50 21.23 2.81
N MET A 72 6.56 21.94 3.45
CA MET A 72 6.56 23.41 3.50
C MET A 72 7.75 23.96 4.29
N GLN A 73 8.01 23.43 5.48
CA GLN A 73 9.20 23.79 6.29
C GLN A 73 10.49 23.56 5.49
N PHE A 74 10.55 22.47 4.75
CA PHE A 74 11.68 22.20 3.88
C PHE A 74 11.79 23.17 2.70
N ALA A 75 10.68 23.49 2.04
CA ALA A 75 10.65 24.47 0.95
C ALA A 75 11.09 25.87 1.44
N ASN A 76 10.63 26.28 2.61
CA ASN A 76 10.94 27.56 3.23
C ASN A 76 12.38 27.63 3.76
N GLY A 77 12.93 26.50 4.22
CA GLY A 77 14.31 26.40 4.70
C GLY A 77 14.48 26.25 6.19
N ASP A 78 13.37 26.16 6.92
CA ASP A 78 13.36 25.80 8.34
C ASP A 78 13.97 24.41 8.55
N VAL A 79 13.75 23.52 7.57
CA VAL A 79 14.43 22.21 7.49
C VAL A 79 15.31 22.20 6.23
N LYS A 80 16.59 21.88 6.40
CA LYS A 80 17.55 21.83 5.28
C LYS A 80 17.74 20.42 4.70
N VAL A 81 17.47 19.37 5.48
CA VAL A 81 17.64 17.97 5.08
C VAL A 81 16.35 17.16 5.28
N LEU A 82 15.89 16.45 4.25
CA LEU A 82 14.82 15.46 4.38
C LEU A 82 15.35 14.04 4.35
N CYS A 83 15.00 13.25 5.36
CA CYS A 83 15.22 11.80 5.38
C CYS A 83 13.94 11.11 4.86
N ALA A 84 14.00 10.53 3.67
CA ALA A 84 12.83 10.04 2.95
C ALA A 84 12.92 8.55 2.60
N THR A 85 11.77 7.86 2.61
CA THR A 85 11.63 6.49 2.08
C THR A 85 11.18 6.48 0.62
N SER A 86 11.27 5.33 -0.04
CA SER A 86 10.86 5.16 -1.46
C SER A 86 9.47 5.66 -1.80
N VAL A 87 8.51 5.51 -0.89
CA VAL A 87 7.12 5.94 -1.10
C VAL A 87 6.97 7.48 -1.06
N ALA A 88 7.97 8.19 -0.55
CA ALA A 88 8.05 9.64 -0.59
C ALA A 88 8.87 10.15 -1.78
N GLU A 89 9.39 9.29 -2.66
CA GLU A 89 10.14 9.73 -3.86
C GLU A 89 9.22 10.46 -4.86
N GLU A 90 7.94 10.08 -4.93
CA GLU A 90 6.95 10.71 -5.81
C GLU A 90 6.24 11.88 -5.13
N GLY A 91 6.10 13.01 -5.85
CA GLY A 91 5.34 14.18 -5.39
C GLY A 91 6.11 15.21 -4.55
N ILE A 92 7.38 14.93 -4.25
CA ILE A 92 8.28 15.90 -3.63
C ILE A 92 8.80 16.87 -4.72
N ASP A 93 8.14 18.02 -4.87
CA ASP A 93 8.58 19.13 -5.73
C ASP A 93 9.49 20.07 -4.94
N ILE A 94 10.78 20.10 -5.28
CA ILE A 94 11.75 20.92 -4.57
C ILE A 94 12.73 21.56 -5.56
N GLN A 95 12.29 22.69 -6.10
CA GLN A 95 13.09 23.56 -6.98
C GLN A 95 14.47 23.93 -6.42
N LYS A 96 14.63 23.96 -5.09
CA LYS A 96 15.88 24.30 -4.39
C LYS A 96 16.72 23.09 -3.95
N CYS A 97 16.39 21.87 -4.36
CA CYS A 97 17.17 20.69 -4.00
C CYS A 97 18.54 20.68 -4.71
N THR A 98 19.61 20.86 -3.94
CA THR A 98 21.00 20.91 -4.44
C THR A 98 21.73 19.58 -4.27
N LEU A 99 21.30 18.71 -3.35
CA LEU A 99 21.91 17.40 -3.13
C LEU A 99 20.87 16.30 -2.90
N VAL A 100 21.04 15.18 -3.61
CA VAL A 100 20.29 13.95 -3.37
C VAL A 100 21.26 12.84 -3.02
N ILE A 101 21.09 12.23 -1.85
CA ILE A 101 21.87 11.08 -1.40
C ILE A 101 20.96 9.86 -1.41
N LYS A 102 21.38 8.79 -2.09
CA LYS A 102 20.75 7.48 -1.98
C LYS A 102 21.61 6.59 -1.12
N TYR A 103 21.11 6.18 0.04
CA TYR A 103 21.88 5.34 0.96
C TYR A 103 21.38 3.89 0.92
N ASN A 104 22.23 2.98 0.40
CA ASN A 104 21.89 1.58 0.16
C ASN A 104 20.52 1.42 -0.54
N TYR A 105 20.27 2.30 -1.51
CA TYR A 105 18.98 2.46 -2.14
C TYR A 105 19.14 2.75 -3.63
N ALA A 106 18.56 1.91 -4.49
CA ALA A 106 18.48 2.17 -5.93
C ALA A 106 17.12 1.68 -6.47
N THR A 107 16.35 2.60 -7.05
CA THR A 107 15.05 2.35 -7.71
C THR A 107 15.21 2.18 -9.22
N ASN A 108 14.09 2.11 -9.95
CA ASN A 108 14.03 1.97 -11.40
C ASN A 108 14.32 3.32 -12.10
N GLU A 109 14.51 3.29 -13.42
CA GLU A 109 14.83 4.43 -14.29
C GLU A 109 13.84 5.61 -14.18
N ILE A 110 12.55 5.36 -13.90
CA ILE A 110 11.52 6.40 -13.82
C ILE A 110 11.77 7.34 -12.62
N ALA A 111 12.30 6.82 -11.52
CA ALA A 111 12.71 7.59 -10.35
C ALA A 111 13.95 8.48 -10.63
N HIS A 112 14.74 8.14 -11.66
CA HIS A 112 15.84 8.95 -12.15
C HIS A 112 15.41 10.03 -13.12
N VAL A 113 14.40 9.80 -13.97
CA VAL A 113 13.93 10.80 -14.95
C VAL A 113 13.07 11.89 -14.32
N GLN A 114 12.28 11.55 -13.29
CA GLN A 114 11.50 12.53 -12.52
C GLN A 114 12.37 13.60 -11.81
N ARG A 115 13.68 13.37 -11.77
CA ARG A 115 14.70 14.31 -11.28
C ARG A 115 14.87 15.53 -12.17
N ARG A 116 14.84 15.37 -13.50
CA ARG A 116 15.12 16.48 -14.42
C ARG A 116 13.88 17.30 -14.76
N GLY A 117 12.70 16.68 -14.79
CA GLY A 117 11.47 17.32 -15.28
C GLY A 117 10.81 18.33 -14.32
N ARG A 118 11.22 18.40 -13.06
CA ARG A 118 10.55 19.20 -12.02
C ARG A 118 11.54 20.00 -11.17
N GLY A 119 12.23 20.94 -11.81
CA GLY A 119 13.03 21.97 -11.15
C GLY A 119 14.13 21.40 -10.24
N ARG A 120 15.32 21.15 -10.80
CA ARG A 120 16.51 21.07 -9.98
C ARG A 120 17.31 22.33 -10.17
N ALA A 121 17.71 22.93 -9.05
CA ALA A 121 18.68 24.00 -9.06
C ALA A 121 19.86 23.59 -9.96
N GLU A 122 20.30 24.53 -10.81
CA GLU A 122 21.47 24.34 -11.65
C GLU A 122 22.66 23.87 -10.80
N GLY A 123 23.33 22.81 -11.25
CA GLY A 123 24.42 22.19 -10.49
C GLY A 123 23.98 21.31 -9.29
N SER A 124 22.76 20.78 -9.27
CA SER A 124 22.37 19.76 -8.29
C SER A 124 23.19 18.46 -8.42
N ARG A 125 23.55 17.85 -7.29
CA ARG A 125 24.33 16.60 -7.23
C ARG A 125 23.45 15.44 -6.79
N CYS A 126 23.63 14.27 -7.39
CA CYS A 126 23.02 13.02 -6.96
C CYS A 126 24.12 11.99 -6.70
N ILE A 127 24.13 11.40 -5.52
CA ILE A 127 25.14 10.40 -5.13
C ILE A 127 24.49 9.13 -4.63
N LEU A 128 25.05 7.98 -5.02
CA LEU A 128 24.75 6.69 -4.43
C LEU A 128 25.85 6.38 -3.41
N LEU A 129 25.45 6.12 -2.17
CA LEU A 129 26.32 5.62 -1.11
C LEU A 129 25.93 4.16 -0.83
N THR A 130 26.76 3.23 -1.29
CA THR A 130 26.54 1.80 -1.12
C THR A 130 27.86 1.04 -1.00
N HIS A 131 27.84 -0.08 -0.27
CA HIS A 131 28.87 -1.12 -0.35
C HIS A 131 28.39 -2.34 -1.14
N ASP A 132 27.13 -2.35 -1.58
CA ASP A 132 26.52 -3.42 -2.36
C ASP A 132 26.77 -3.19 -3.85
N SER A 133 27.58 -4.06 -4.45
CA SER A 133 27.93 -4.02 -5.88
C SER A 133 26.73 -4.28 -6.80
N SER A 134 25.68 -4.95 -6.31
CA SER A 134 24.45 -5.15 -7.08
C SER A 134 23.68 -3.83 -7.24
N LEU A 135 23.69 -2.97 -6.22
CA LEU A 135 23.08 -1.64 -6.27
C LEU A 135 23.89 -0.70 -7.15
N GLU A 136 25.23 -0.77 -7.11
CA GLU A 136 26.11 -0.02 -8.01
C GLU A 136 25.84 -0.39 -9.48
N LYS A 137 25.80 -1.69 -9.79
CA LYS A 137 25.48 -2.18 -11.14
C LYS A 137 24.11 -1.68 -11.59
N ARG A 138 23.09 -1.79 -10.72
CA ARG A 138 21.73 -1.33 -11.03
C ARG A 138 21.69 0.18 -11.32
N GLU A 139 22.44 0.98 -10.59
CA GLU A 139 22.54 2.42 -10.82
C GLU A 139 23.20 2.73 -12.17
N ASN A 140 24.26 1.99 -12.53
CA ASN A 140 24.89 2.13 -13.84
C ASN A 140 23.96 1.70 -14.99
N ASP A 141 23.18 0.64 -14.80
CA ASP A 141 22.15 0.21 -15.75
C ASP A 141 21.08 1.31 -15.91
N ASN A 142 20.67 1.97 -14.83
CA ASN A 142 19.72 3.09 -14.88
C ASN A 142 20.26 4.28 -15.67
N LEU A 143 21.53 4.66 -15.45
CA LEU A 143 22.19 5.71 -16.23
C LEU A 143 22.26 5.35 -17.72
N THR A 144 22.48 4.07 -18.02
CA THR A 144 22.48 3.56 -19.39
C THR A 144 21.08 3.65 -20.01
N ARG A 145 20.02 3.24 -19.27
CA ARG A 145 18.62 3.38 -19.71
C ARG A 145 18.24 4.82 -19.98
N GLU A 146 18.67 5.78 -19.15
CA GLU A 146 18.42 7.20 -19.39
C GLU A 146 19.07 7.69 -20.69
N ARG A 147 20.32 7.28 -20.95
CA ARG A 147 20.98 7.60 -22.23
C ARG A 147 20.22 7.00 -23.42
N LEU A 148 19.82 5.74 -23.32
CA LEU A 148 19.02 5.07 -24.35
C LEU A 148 17.66 5.74 -24.57
N MET A 149 17.02 6.21 -23.51
CA MET A 149 15.77 6.97 -23.59
C MET A 149 15.96 8.28 -24.37
N ASN A 150 17.02 9.04 -24.07
CA ASN A 150 17.30 10.28 -24.81
C ASN A 150 17.60 10.00 -26.29
N ILE A 151 18.37 8.95 -26.60
CA ILE A 151 18.62 8.51 -27.97
C ILE A 151 17.32 8.11 -28.67
N ALA A 152 16.42 7.41 -27.98
CA ALA A 152 15.12 7.03 -28.52
C ALA A 152 14.23 8.25 -28.80
N LEU A 153 14.22 9.24 -27.92
CA LEU A 153 13.50 10.50 -28.14
C LEU A 153 14.04 11.24 -29.37
N GLU A 154 15.36 11.38 -29.50
CA GLU A 154 15.97 11.97 -30.70
C GLU A 154 15.65 11.17 -31.97
N ALA A 155 15.59 9.84 -31.88
CA ALA A 155 15.22 8.99 -33.00
C ALA A 155 13.75 9.17 -33.40
N ILE A 156 12.85 9.36 -32.42
CA ILE A 156 11.43 9.66 -32.64
C ILE A 156 11.26 11.04 -33.28
N ASP A 157 11.99 12.06 -32.80
CA ASP A 157 11.92 13.43 -33.34
C ASP A 157 12.34 13.52 -34.82
N ARG A 158 13.18 12.58 -35.28
CA ARG A 158 13.59 12.47 -36.69
C ARG A 158 12.58 11.74 -37.58
N LYS A 159 11.50 11.17 -37.01
CA LYS A 159 10.47 10.48 -37.77
C LYS A 159 9.49 11.48 -38.42
N PRO A 160 8.80 11.08 -39.50
CA PRO A 160 7.72 11.89 -40.06
C PRO A 160 6.65 12.21 -39.02
N LYS A 161 6.02 13.40 -39.12
CA LYS A 161 4.98 13.83 -38.17
C LYS A 161 3.84 12.79 -38.02
N ASP A 162 3.47 12.14 -39.11
CA ASP A 162 2.37 11.15 -39.12
C ASP A 162 2.82 9.74 -38.69
N TRP A 163 4.13 9.49 -38.51
CA TRP A 163 4.62 8.21 -38.00
C TRP A 163 4.15 7.99 -36.57
N PHE A 164 4.25 9.01 -35.71
CA PHE A 164 3.85 8.91 -34.31
C PHE A 164 2.37 8.57 -34.16
N HIS A 165 1.49 9.24 -34.91
CA HIS A 165 0.05 8.94 -34.90
C HIS A 165 -0.26 7.49 -35.30
N ARG A 166 0.33 7.00 -36.39
CA ARG A 166 0.11 5.62 -36.85
C ARG A 166 0.63 4.57 -35.85
N GLU A 167 1.80 4.82 -35.26
CA GLU A 167 2.37 3.90 -34.28
C GLU A 167 1.53 3.85 -33.00
N VAL A 168 1.03 5.00 -32.56
CA VAL A 168 0.12 5.10 -31.41
C VAL A 168 -1.20 4.39 -31.68
N GLU A 169 -1.80 4.56 -32.86
CA GLU A 169 -3.04 3.86 -33.25
C GLU A 169 -2.85 2.35 -33.24
N SER A 170 -1.78 1.85 -33.88
CA SER A 170 -1.43 0.41 -33.87
C SER A 170 -1.22 -0.13 -32.46
N CYS A 171 -0.56 0.64 -31.59
CA CYS A 171 -0.36 0.28 -30.20
C CYS A 171 -1.69 0.21 -29.43
N ILE A 172 -2.58 1.19 -29.62
CA ILE A 172 -3.92 1.22 -29.01
C ILE A 172 -4.75 0.01 -29.46
N GLU A 173 -4.74 -0.32 -30.75
CA GLU A 173 -5.44 -1.50 -31.28
C GLU A 173 -4.92 -2.79 -30.63
N THR A 174 -3.61 -2.95 -30.56
CA THR A 174 -2.97 -4.12 -29.92
C THR A 174 -3.36 -4.21 -28.44
N MET A 175 -3.26 -3.10 -27.70
CA MET A 175 -3.66 -3.04 -26.28
C MET A 175 -5.15 -3.36 -26.09
N ASN A 176 -6.02 -2.91 -26.99
CA ASN A 176 -7.45 -3.20 -26.93
C ASN A 176 -7.74 -4.68 -27.20
N GLN A 177 -7.07 -5.29 -28.18
CA GLN A 177 -7.18 -6.72 -28.45
C GLN A 177 -6.69 -7.56 -27.27
N GLU A 178 -5.56 -7.21 -26.65
CA GLU A 178 -5.04 -7.88 -25.45
C GLU A 178 -5.99 -7.75 -24.25
N ARG A 179 -6.55 -6.56 -24.03
CA ARG A 179 -7.57 -6.33 -22.99
C ARG A 179 -8.82 -7.16 -23.24
N GLN A 180 -9.28 -7.27 -24.49
CA GLN A 180 -10.45 -8.06 -24.84
C GLN A 180 -10.20 -9.55 -24.60
N ARG A 181 -9.05 -10.08 -25.03
CA ARG A 181 -8.63 -11.47 -24.75
C ARG A 181 -8.56 -11.74 -23.26
N SER A 182 -7.93 -10.84 -22.50
CA SER A 182 -7.83 -10.96 -21.03
C SER A 182 -9.20 -10.98 -20.35
N ARG A 183 -10.12 -10.10 -20.78
CA ARG A 183 -11.50 -10.09 -20.27
C ARG A 183 -12.26 -11.37 -20.59
N ALA A 184 -12.09 -11.90 -21.81
CA ALA A 184 -12.71 -13.16 -22.20
C ALA A 184 -12.21 -14.33 -21.35
N LEU A 185 -10.89 -14.44 -21.14
CA LEU A 185 -10.29 -15.46 -20.26
C LEU A 185 -10.79 -15.36 -18.82
N ILE A 186 -10.86 -14.15 -18.26
CA ILE A 186 -11.40 -13.92 -16.91
C ILE A 186 -12.88 -14.33 -16.87
N SER A 187 -13.69 -13.93 -17.84
CA SER A 187 -15.11 -14.28 -17.90
C SER A 187 -15.32 -15.80 -17.99
N GLU A 188 -14.51 -16.50 -18.77
CA GLU A 188 -14.57 -17.96 -18.88
C GLU A 188 -14.15 -18.65 -17.57
N GLN A 189 -13.08 -18.16 -16.93
CA GLN A 189 -12.64 -18.64 -15.62
C GLN A 189 -13.73 -18.44 -14.56
N GLN A 190 -14.38 -17.27 -14.56
CA GLN A 190 -15.49 -16.98 -13.64
C GLN A 190 -16.67 -17.94 -13.82
N LYS A 191 -17.02 -18.27 -15.07
CA LYS A 191 -18.06 -19.28 -15.35
C LYS A 191 -17.69 -20.67 -14.84
N ARG A 192 -16.42 -21.08 -14.95
CA ARG A 192 -15.95 -22.39 -14.48
C ARG A 192 -16.01 -22.55 -12.96
N ILE A 193 -15.87 -21.46 -12.22
CA ILE A 193 -15.82 -21.47 -10.75
C ILE A 193 -17.13 -21.05 -10.08
N ALA A 194 -18.14 -20.63 -10.86
CA ALA A 194 -19.39 -20.10 -10.33
C ALA A 194 -20.19 -21.12 -9.50
N ASP A 195 -20.15 -22.40 -9.90
CA ASP A 195 -20.93 -23.47 -9.26
C ASP A 195 -20.16 -24.19 -8.13
N ASN A 196 -18.90 -23.81 -7.88
CA ASN A 196 -18.10 -24.45 -6.85
C ASN A 196 -18.51 -23.97 -5.45
N VAL A 197 -18.86 -24.91 -4.58
CA VAL A 197 -19.17 -24.65 -3.18
C VAL A 197 -18.05 -25.19 -2.29
N TYR A 198 -17.60 -24.38 -1.34
CA TYR A 198 -16.53 -24.71 -0.40
C TYR A 198 -16.97 -24.49 1.04
N ASP A 199 -16.46 -25.32 1.94
CA ASP A 199 -16.45 -25.01 3.37
C ASP A 199 -15.28 -24.06 3.66
N LEU A 200 -15.55 -22.94 4.31
CA LEU A 200 -14.50 -22.14 4.95
C LEU A 200 -14.26 -22.70 6.34
N ARG A 201 -13.07 -23.27 6.56
CA ARG A 201 -12.68 -23.88 7.85
C ARG A 201 -11.54 -23.12 8.49
N CYS A 202 -11.55 -23.02 9.81
CA CYS A 202 -10.50 -22.35 10.56
C CYS A 202 -9.13 -22.94 10.19
N ARG A 203 -8.21 -22.07 9.75
CA ARG A 203 -6.88 -22.50 9.29
C ARG A 203 -6.10 -23.28 10.35
N LYS A 204 -6.28 -22.93 11.63
CA LYS A 204 -5.56 -23.50 12.78
C LYS A 204 -6.17 -24.79 13.33
N CYS A 205 -7.49 -24.87 13.47
CA CYS A 205 -8.15 -25.98 14.18
C CYS A 205 -9.23 -26.72 13.39
N ASP A 206 -9.40 -26.35 12.12
CA ASP A 206 -10.34 -26.95 11.15
C ASP A 206 -11.84 -26.88 11.49
N THR A 207 -12.22 -26.19 12.57
CA THR A 207 -13.63 -25.92 12.85
C THR A 207 -14.28 -25.12 11.71
N LEU A 208 -15.49 -25.51 11.31
CA LEU A 208 -16.27 -24.83 10.28
C LEU A 208 -16.54 -23.37 10.68
N ILE A 209 -16.36 -22.45 9.73
CA ILE A 209 -16.70 -21.03 9.87
C ILE A 209 -18.06 -20.79 9.22
N CYS A 210 -18.17 -21.06 7.91
CA CYS A 210 -19.38 -20.93 7.09
C CYS A 210 -19.19 -21.61 5.72
N SER A 211 -20.23 -21.64 4.90
CA SER A 211 -20.14 -22.00 3.48
C SER A 211 -19.64 -20.80 2.65
N SER A 212 -19.03 -21.07 1.50
CA SER A 212 -18.66 -20.04 0.51
C SER A 212 -19.88 -19.29 -0.02
N THR A 213 -21.06 -19.91 0.00
CA THR A 213 -22.33 -19.29 -0.37
C THR A 213 -22.79 -18.19 0.59
N ASP A 214 -22.31 -18.23 1.83
CA ASP A 214 -22.62 -17.26 2.88
C ASP A 214 -21.60 -16.13 2.94
N ILE A 215 -20.64 -16.11 2.00
CA ILE A 215 -19.70 -15.00 1.85
C ILE A 215 -20.23 -14.03 0.80
N VAL A 216 -20.40 -12.79 1.23
CA VAL A 216 -20.76 -11.66 0.37
C VAL A 216 -19.66 -10.59 0.44
N THR A 217 -19.72 -9.61 -0.45
CA THR A 217 -18.75 -8.51 -0.48
C THR A 217 -19.43 -7.14 -0.59
N ASP A 218 -18.73 -6.09 -0.20
CA ASP A 218 -19.18 -4.72 -0.39
C ASP A 218 -19.00 -4.28 -1.86
N ARG A 219 -19.55 -3.12 -2.22
CA ARG A 219 -19.49 -2.57 -3.59
C ARG A 219 -18.06 -2.36 -4.11
N ASN A 220 -17.10 -2.15 -3.20
CA ASN A 220 -15.70 -1.92 -3.57
C ASN A 220 -14.86 -3.20 -3.61
N HIS A 221 -15.46 -4.38 -3.37
CA HIS A 221 -14.77 -5.66 -3.28
C HIS A 221 -13.58 -5.67 -2.30
N SER A 222 -13.75 -4.95 -1.19
CA SER A 222 -12.69 -4.67 -0.21
C SER A 222 -12.91 -5.43 1.10
N HIS A 223 -14.17 -5.69 1.44
CA HIS A 223 -14.59 -6.42 2.62
C HIS A 223 -15.36 -7.68 2.20
N TYR A 224 -15.05 -8.78 2.87
CA TYR A 224 -15.70 -10.07 2.66
C TYR A 224 -16.40 -10.47 3.95
N ILE A 225 -17.73 -10.52 3.89
CA ILE A 225 -18.63 -10.55 5.03
C ILE A 225 -19.30 -11.92 5.05
N CYS A 226 -19.33 -12.53 6.23
CA CYS A 226 -20.12 -13.73 6.47
C CYS A 226 -21.54 -13.34 6.87
N VAL A 227 -22.52 -13.82 6.10
CA VAL A 227 -23.96 -13.62 6.33
C VAL A 227 -24.67 -14.88 6.81
N ASP A 228 -23.88 -15.87 7.27
CA ASP A 228 -24.41 -17.03 7.97
C ASP A 228 -24.98 -16.58 9.33
N ARG A 229 -26.27 -16.84 9.55
CA ARG A 229 -27.01 -16.41 10.76
C ARG A 229 -26.40 -16.94 12.05
N GLU A 230 -25.71 -18.08 11.98
CA GLU A 230 -25.14 -18.73 13.16
C GLU A 230 -23.68 -18.34 13.39
N ILE A 231 -23.10 -17.44 12.60
CA ILE A 231 -21.68 -17.06 12.71
C ILE A 231 -21.31 -16.63 14.14
N TRP A 232 -22.21 -15.91 14.82
CA TRP A 232 -21.98 -15.40 16.17
C TRP A 232 -21.88 -16.50 17.23
N SER A 233 -22.48 -17.67 17.00
CA SER A 233 -22.33 -18.83 17.88
C SER A 233 -20.96 -19.53 17.74
N ARG A 234 -20.23 -19.24 16.65
CA ARG A 234 -18.94 -19.87 16.31
C ARG A 234 -17.73 -18.97 16.55
N VAL A 235 -17.96 -17.72 16.98
CA VAL A 235 -16.91 -16.75 17.26
C VAL A 235 -16.89 -16.30 18.71
N ASP A 236 -15.69 -15.98 19.17
CA ASP A 236 -15.45 -15.21 20.37
C ASP A 236 -15.16 -13.75 19.95
N CYS A 237 -15.92 -12.82 20.51
CA CYS A 237 -15.96 -11.41 20.11
C CYS A 237 -15.15 -10.55 21.07
N ILE A 238 -14.30 -9.68 20.52
CA ILE A 238 -13.41 -8.79 21.27
C ILE A 238 -13.73 -7.37 20.86
N GLU A 239 -14.29 -6.60 21.79
CA GLU A 239 -14.56 -5.18 21.60
C GLU A 239 -13.25 -4.36 21.56
N TYR A 240 -13.20 -3.36 20.68
CA TYR A 240 -12.07 -2.44 20.66
C TYR A 240 -12.16 -1.40 21.78
N PRO A 241 -11.03 -0.98 22.38
CA PRO A 241 -11.02 0.13 23.33
C PRO A 241 -11.56 1.43 22.70
N GLU A 242 -12.15 2.30 23.51
CA GLU A 242 -12.82 3.52 23.02
C GLU A 242 -11.92 4.43 22.19
N LYS A 243 -10.63 4.54 22.55
CA LYS A 243 -9.63 5.28 21.77
C LYS A 243 -9.50 4.73 20.34
N MET A 244 -9.48 3.42 20.18
CA MET A 244 -9.38 2.76 18.86
C MET A 244 -10.68 2.91 18.08
N LYS A 245 -11.84 2.83 18.73
CA LYS A 245 -13.14 3.13 18.08
C LYS A 245 -13.20 4.57 17.56
N GLN A 246 -12.63 5.53 18.28
CA GLN A 246 -12.55 6.93 17.82
C GLN A 246 -11.67 7.05 16.57
N GLU A 247 -10.53 6.35 16.53
CA GLU A 247 -9.66 6.31 15.35
C GLU A 247 -10.35 5.63 14.16
N GLU A 248 -11.21 4.65 14.40
CA GLU A 248 -11.95 3.92 13.37
C GLU A 248 -13.04 4.74 12.68
N LYS A 249 -13.60 5.77 13.34
CA LYS A 249 -14.65 6.65 12.76
C LYS A 249 -14.25 7.36 11.46
N ARG A 250 -12.94 7.40 11.14
CA ARG A 250 -12.43 7.98 9.88
C ARG A 250 -12.64 7.08 8.67
N PHE A 251 -12.93 5.79 8.86
CA PHE A 251 -13.16 4.85 7.78
C PHE A 251 -14.66 4.75 7.47
N GLU A 252 -14.98 4.55 6.18
CA GLU A 252 -16.37 4.38 5.72
C GLU A 252 -17.06 3.18 6.40
N ILE A 253 -16.31 2.10 6.64
CA ILE A 253 -16.73 0.92 7.38
C ILE A 253 -15.89 0.84 8.66
N ALA A 254 -16.33 1.53 9.71
CA ALA A 254 -15.68 1.53 11.00
C ALA A 254 -15.85 0.18 11.72
N ALA A 255 -14.76 -0.35 12.28
CA ALA A 255 -14.80 -1.54 13.12
C ALA A 255 -15.10 -1.22 14.57
N LEU A 256 -15.97 -2.04 15.16
CA LEU A 256 -16.29 -2.02 16.59
C LEU A 256 -15.39 -2.95 17.40
N GLY A 257 -14.78 -3.93 16.73
CA GLY A 257 -14.05 -4.99 17.39
C GLY A 257 -13.41 -5.97 16.42
N SER A 258 -12.93 -7.07 16.97
CA SER A 258 -12.44 -8.23 16.23
C SER A 258 -13.13 -9.50 16.68
N HIS A 259 -13.11 -10.52 15.83
CA HIS A 259 -13.63 -11.85 16.17
C HIS A 259 -12.58 -12.92 15.91
N ARG A 260 -12.60 -13.95 16.73
CA ARG A 260 -11.69 -15.09 16.68
C ARG A 260 -12.45 -16.40 16.86
N CYS A 261 -11.80 -17.51 16.56
CA CYS A 261 -12.36 -18.84 16.78
C CYS A 261 -12.83 -19.01 18.23
N MET A 262 -14.08 -19.46 18.42
CA MET A 262 -14.66 -19.68 19.75
C MET A 262 -13.92 -20.76 20.56
N ARG A 263 -13.35 -21.77 19.89
CA ARG A 263 -12.64 -22.88 20.55
C ARG A 263 -11.48 -22.37 21.41
N GLU A 264 -11.54 -22.67 22.70
CA GLU A 264 -10.58 -22.22 23.72
C GLU A 264 -9.12 -22.58 23.40
N SER A 265 -8.88 -23.78 22.89
CA SER A 265 -7.52 -24.20 22.49
C SER A 265 -7.00 -23.53 21.20
N CYS A 266 -7.87 -22.83 20.46
CA CYS A 266 -7.54 -22.24 19.17
C CYS A 266 -7.34 -20.73 19.25
N LYS A 267 -8.41 -19.99 19.58
CA LYS A 267 -8.50 -18.53 19.62
C LYS A 267 -7.89 -17.82 18.39
N TRP A 268 -7.82 -18.48 17.24
CA TRP A 268 -7.24 -17.93 16.00
C TRP A 268 -8.10 -16.78 15.49
N GLN A 269 -7.48 -15.63 15.21
CA GLN A 269 -8.22 -14.42 14.84
C GLN A 269 -8.73 -14.50 13.41
N TRP A 270 -10.05 -14.39 13.25
CA TRP A 270 -10.73 -14.56 11.97
C TRP A 270 -10.94 -13.26 11.23
N GLY A 271 -11.22 -12.17 11.95
CA GLY A 271 -11.29 -10.85 11.33
C GLY A 271 -11.89 -9.79 12.23
N ARG A 272 -12.68 -8.90 11.63
CA ARG A 272 -13.19 -7.67 12.22
C ARG A 272 -14.70 -7.71 12.36
N ILE A 273 -15.21 -7.01 13.36
CA ILE A 273 -16.65 -6.77 13.56
C ILE A 273 -16.92 -5.33 13.16
N VAL A 274 -17.85 -5.12 12.24
CA VAL A 274 -18.19 -3.80 11.69
C VAL A 274 -19.69 -3.55 11.82
N LYS A 275 -20.11 -2.29 11.88
CA LYS A 275 -21.53 -1.90 11.87
C LYS A 275 -21.82 -1.09 10.62
N VAL A 276 -22.63 -1.63 9.72
CA VAL A 276 -23.01 -1.02 8.44
C VAL A 276 -24.53 -1.01 8.34
N ASN A 277 -25.13 0.13 8.00
CA ASN A 277 -26.58 0.32 7.97
C ASN A 277 -27.31 -0.11 9.26
N GLY A 278 -26.66 0.09 10.41
CA GLY A 278 -27.18 -0.33 11.72
C GLY A 278 -27.16 -1.84 11.97
N VAL A 279 -26.55 -2.63 11.09
CA VAL A 279 -26.41 -4.08 11.22
C VAL A 279 -24.96 -4.45 11.49
N VAL A 280 -24.76 -5.38 12.41
CA VAL A 280 -23.45 -5.83 12.86
C VAL A 280 -23.04 -7.03 12.02
N LEU A 281 -21.84 -6.96 11.44
CA LEU A 281 -21.38 -7.89 10.43
C LEU A 281 -19.97 -8.41 10.74
N ALA A 282 -19.75 -9.69 10.47
CA ALA A 282 -18.47 -10.35 10.64
C ALA A 282 -17.67 -10.32 9.33
N VAL A 283 -16.63 -9.50 9.27
CA VAL A 283 -15.67 -9.45 8.14
C VAL A 283 -14.60 -10.51 8.35
N ILE A 284 -14.37 -11.38 7.37
CA ILE A 284 -13.42 -12.48 7.44
C ILE A 284 -12.14 -12.14 6.65
N ARG A 285 -10.98 -12.49 7.20
CA ARG A 285 -9.68 -12.36 6.51
C ARG A 285 -9.34 -13.63 5.74
N ALA A 286 -8.77 -13.51 4.54
CA ALA A 286 -8.34 -14.66 3.74
C ALA A 286 -7.38 -15.59 4.48
N GLU A 287 -6.51 -15.04 5.33
CA GLU A 287 -5.54 -15.81 6.13
C GLU A 287 -6.15 -16.63 7.26
N ALA A 288 -7.40 -16.33 7.64
CA ALA A 288 -8.07 -16.95 8.77
C ALA A 288 -8.52 -18.39 8.49
N PHE A 289 -8.74 -18.73 7.23
CA PHE A 289 -9.39 -19.96 6.83
C PHE A 289 -8.61 -20.75 5.77
N ALA A 290 -8.95 -22.02 5.69
CA ALA A 290 -8.69 -22.88 4.55
C ALA A 290 -10.02 -23.13 3.84
N LEU A 291 -10.00 -23.10 2.51
CA LEU A 291 -11.12 -23.59 1.69
C LEU A 291 -11.02 -25.10 1.60
N VAL A 292 -12.12 -25.79 1.85
CA VAL A 292 -12.23 -27.23 1.69
C VAL A 292 -13.33 -27.52 0.67
N SER A 293 -12.97 -28.17 -0.44
CA SER A 293 -13.91 -28.55 -1.49
C SER A 293 -14.78 -29.75 -1.07
N GLN A 294 -15.81 -30.05 -1.86
CA GLN A 294 -16.59 -31.28 -1.71
C GLN A 294 -15.73 -32.55 -1.87
N SER A 295 -14.69 -32.50 -2.71
CA SER A 295 -13.67 -33.55 -2.88
C SER A 295 -12.65 -33.63 -1.73
N LYS A 296 -12.82 -32.83 -0.66
CA LYS A 296 -11.91 -32.71 0.50
C LYS A 296 -10.53 -32.11 0.18
N GLU A 297 -10.36 -31.50 -0.98
CA GLU A 297 -9.14 -30.75 -1.30
C GLU A 297 -9.08 -29.47 -0.47
N ARG A 298 -7.90 -29.14 0.04
CA ARG A 298 -7.69 -28.03 0.98
C ARG A 298 -6.79 -26.97 0.36
N PHE A 299 -7.25 -25.72 0.38
CA PHE A 299 -6.52 -24.56 -0.16
C PHE A 299 -6.36 -23.46 0.89
N CYS A 300 -5.18 -22.85 0.99
CA CYS A 300 -4.89 -21.78 1.95
C CYS A 300 -4.38 -20.54 1.23
N PHE A 301 -4.92 -19.38 1.56
CA PHE A 301 -4.60 -18.12 0.91
C PHE A 301 -4.23 -17.04 1.92
N HIS A 302 -3.48 -16.04 1.44
CA HIS A 302 -3.15 -14.84 2.23
C HIS A 302 -3.91 -13.60 1.75
N LYS A 303 -4.58 -13.68 0.58
CA LYS A 303 -5.30 -12.57 -0.03
C LYS A 303 -6.59 -13.07 -0.66
N TRP A 304 -7.68 -12.36 -0.43
CA TRP A 304 -8.99 -12.67 -1.01
C TRP A 304 -8.98 -12.64 -2.55
N LYS A 305 -8.17 -11.77 -3.16
CA LYS A 305 -7.98 -11.72 -4.61
C LYS A 305 -7.70 -13.10 -5.23
N LYS A 306 -6.83 -13.91 -4.60
CA LYS A 306 -6.51 -15.27 -5.07
C LYS A 306 -7.66 -16.26 -4.88
N VAL A 307 -8.47 -16.06 -3.84
CA VAL A 307 -9.66 -16.86 -3.58
C VAL A 307 -10.68 -16.61 -4.70
N VAL A 308 -11.00 -15.34 -4.96
CA VAL A 308 -12.04 -14.95 -5.91
C VAL A 308 -11.68 -15.18 -7.36
N GLU A 309 -10.40 -15.09 -7.72
CA GLU A 309 -9.93 -15.39 -9.07
C GLU A 309 -9.93 -16.89 -9.37
N GLY A 310 -9.79 -17.75 -8.35
CA GLY A 310 -9.52 -19.18 -8.55
C GLY A 310 -10.58 -20.16 -8.10
N HIS A 311 -11.49 -19.77 -7.19
CA HIS A 311 -12.29 -20.75 -6.44
C HIS A 311 -13.78 -20.44 -6.46
N PHE A 312 -14.22 -19.27 -6.00
CA PHE A 312 -15.62 -18.87 -6.02
C PHE A 312 -15.74 -17.34 -5.97
N ILE A 313 -16.85 -16.79 -6.44
CA ILE A 313 -17.05 -15.34 -6.54
C ILE A 313 -18.19 -14.94 -5.58
N PRO A 314 -17.87 -14.26 -4.45
CA PRO A 314 -18.88 -13.67 -3.59
C PRO A 314 -19.73 -12.67 -4.36
N ARG A 315 -21.05 -12.76 -4.19
CA ARG A 315 -21.97 -11.73 -4.66
C ARG A 315 -21.90 -10.48 -3.78
N GLU A 316 -22.38 -9.36 -4.29
CA GLU A 316 -22.56 -8.16 -3.46
C GLU A 316 -23.61 -8.42 -2.36
N ILE A 317 -23.36 -7.82 -1.19
CA ILE A 317 -24.29 -7.84 -0.08
C ILE A 317 -25.59 -7.12 -0.45
N SER A 318 -26.72 -7.78 -0.21
CA SER A 318 -28.06 -7.32 -0.56
C SER A 318 -28.83 -6.84 0.66
N THR A 319 -29.95 -6.14 0.44
CA THR A 319 -30.88 -5.74 1.51
C THR A 319 -31.44 -6.94 2.27
N TYR A 320 -31.61 -8.08 1.60
CA TYR A 320 -32.03 -9.33 2.23
C TYR A 320 -31.00 -9.82 3.26
N ASP A 321 -29.71 -9.76 2.94
CA ASP A 321 -28.64 -10.18 3.87
C ASP A 321 -28.60 -9.32 5.12
N TYR A 322 -28.77 -8.01 4.96
CA TYR A 322 -28.88 -7.10 6.11
C TYR A 322 -30.07 -7.49 7.01
N ALA A 323 -31.22 -7.83 6.42
CA ALA A 323 -32.40 -8.26 7.18
C ALA A 323 -32.16 -9.60 7.89
N VAL A 324 -31.54 -10.57 7.21
CA VAL A 324 -31.15 -11.87 7.76
C VAL A 324 -30.20 -11.70 8.95
N MET A 325 -29.17 -10.89 8.78
CA MET A 325 -28.17 -10.65 9.83
C MET A 325 -28.72 -9.84 10.99
N LYS A 326 -29.64 -8.90 10.74
CA LYS A 326 -30.35 -8.18 11.81
C LYS A 326 -31.14 -9.12 12.72
N GLN A 327 -31.61 -10.25 12.20
CA GLN A 327 -32.31 -11.29 12.94
C GLN A 327 -31.41 -12.47 13.32
N ALA A 328 -30.09 -12.32 13.22
CA ALA A 328 -29.14 -13.34 13.65
C ALA A 328 -29.17 -13.46 15.19
N PRO A 329 -29.23 -14.68 15.74
CA PRO A 329 -29.13 -14.88 17.18
C PRO A 329 -27.73 -14.52 17.69
N MET A 330 -27.64 -14.18 18.99
CA MET A 330 -26.36 -13.97 19.71
C MET A 330 -25.46 -12.88 19.13
N GLN A 331 -26.03 -11.79 18.61
CA GLN A 331 -25.22 -10.63 18.24
C GLN A 331 -24.40 -10.13 19.45
N PRO A 332 -23.22 -9.54 19.24
CA PRO A 332 -22.39 -9.05 20.33
C PRO A 332 -23.15 -8.01 21.17
N GLU A 333 -23.18 -8.17 22.49
CA GLU A 333 -23.96 -7.32 23.41
C GLU A 333 -23.60 -5.83 23.31
N TYR A 334 -22.33 -5.53 23.01
CA TYR A 334 -21.84 -4.15 22.82
C TYR A 334 -22.25 -3.53 21.48
N ALA A 335 -22.99 -4.25 20.64
CA ALA A 335 -23.34 -3.78 19.31
C ALA A 335 -24.58 -2.87 19.28
N ASP A 336 -25.38 -2.89 20.36
CA ASP A 336 -26.49 -1.97 20.61
C ASP A 336 -26.04 -0.62 21.21
N ALA A 337 -24.78 -0.50 21.66
CA ALA A 337 -24.27 0.65 22.40
C ALA A 337 -23.73 1.82 21.52
N VAL A 338 -24.04 1.85 20.21
CA VAL A 338 -23.56 2.87 19.25
C VAL A 338 -24.68 3.48 18.44
#